data_AF-A0A1G6SMM7-F1
#
_entry.id   AF-A0A1G6SMM7-F1
#
_cell.length_a   1.000
_cell.length_b   1.000
_cell.length_c   1.000
_cell.angle_alpha   90.00
_cell.angle_beta   90.00
_cell.angle_gamma   90.00
#
_symmetry.space_group_name_H-M   'P 1'
#
loop_
_entity.id
_entity.type
_entity.pdbx_description
1 polymer ?
#
loop_
_entity_poly.entity_id
_entity_poly.type
_entity_poly.pdbx_seq_one_letter_code
_entity_poly.pdbx_strand_id
1 'polypeptide(L)'
;MESDILLELFRALSFLSIFWLIGNFMTIKINFIKKLFLPESVIGGFLALILGPRVLNIITISEKWLALYSVLPGILIVPIVASIPLGINFKQKNFETGKNTVIIFLLFNIVAAFQNIIGFGTNIFSKKIGFDLYYSFG
;
A
#
# COMPACT_ATOMS: atom_id res chain seq x y z
N MET A 1 23.40 -19.97 9.95
CA MET A 1 22.84 -19.55 8.65
C MET A 1 21.35 -19.25 8.75
N GLU A 2 20.45 -20.23 9.01
CA GLU A 2 19.02 -19.96 9.21
C GLU A 2 18.74 -19.00 10.39
N SER A 3 19.45 -19.18 11.51
CA SER A 3 19.36 -18.31 12.70
C SER A 3 19.72 -16.85 12.40
N ASP A 4 20.69 -16.62 11.52
CA ASP A 4 21.23 -15.29 11.23
C ASP A 4 20.24 -14.50 10.37
N ILE A 5 19.55 -15.17 9.45
CA ILE A 5 18.50 -14.59 8.61
C ILE A 5 17.29 -14.18 9.45
N LEU A 6 16.86 -15.04 10.39
CA LEU A 6 15.75 -14.72 11.29
C LEU A 6 16.08 -13.55 12.22
N LEU A 7 17.33 -13.48 12.72
CA LEU A 7 17.81 -12.34 13.52
C LEU A 7 17.86 -11.05 12.69
N GLU A 8 18.34 -11.10 11.44
CA GLU A 8 18.31 -9.94 10.54
C GLU A 8 16.88 -9.46 10.27
N LEU A 9 15.94 -10.39 10.03
CA LEU A 9 14.53 -10.09 9.82
C LEU A 9 13.91 -9.43 11.07
N PHE A 10 14.13 -10.01 12.25
CA PHE A 10 13.62 -9.48 13.51
C PHE A 10 14.16 -8.07 13.79
N ARG A 11 15.44 -7.83 13.50
CA ARG A 11 16.05 -6.50 13.64
C ARG A 11 15.43 -5.49 12.67
N ALA A 12 15.18 -5.89 11.43
CA ALA A 12 14.52 -5.05 10.43
C ALA A 12 13.06 -4.73 10.81
N LEU A 13 12.31 -5.71 11.32
CA LEU A 13 10.94 -5.52 11.83
C LEU A 13 10.90 -4.61 13.06
N SER A 14 11.84 -4.81 14.00
CA SER A 14 11.96 -3.98 15.20
C SER A 14 12.24 -2.51 14.83
N PHE A 15 13.12 -2.29 13.86
CA PHE A 15 13.40 -0.96 13.35
C PHE A 15 12.17 -0.30 12.73
N LEU A 16 11.41 -1.04 11.89
CA LEU A 16 10.18 -0.53 11.27
C LEU A 16 9.08 -0.21 12.30
N SER A 17 8.97 -1.02 13.36
CA SER A 17 8.02 -0.82 14.46
C SER A 17 8.23 0.51 15.18
N ILE A 18 9.48 0.97 15.33
CA ILE A 18 9.80 2.27 15.94
C ILE A 18 9.21 3.42 15.12
N PHE A 19 9.36 3.39 13.78
CA PHE A 19 8.77 4.40 12.90
C PHE A 19 7.24 4.37 12.91
N TRP A 20 6.66 3.18 12.98
CA TRP A 20 5.22 3.03 13.09
C TRP A 20 4.68 3.61 14.42
N LEU A 21 5.37 3.36 15.54
CA LEU A 21 5.04 3.95 16.84
C LEU A 21 5.10 5.49 16.83
N ILE A 22 6.14 6.06 16.18
CA ILE A 22 6.25 7.51 16.00
C ILE A 22 5.08 8.04 15.15
N GLY A 23 4.74 7.35 14.06
CA GLY A 23 3.60 7.68 13.21
C GLY A 23 2.28 7.69 13.99
N ASN A 24 2.05 6.66 14.82
CA ASN A 24 0.87 6.58 15.68
C ASN A 24 0.80 7.75 16.67
N PHE A 25 1.91 8.06 17.34
CA PHE A 25 1.96 9.20 18.26
C PHE A 25 1.67 10.53 17.56
N MET A 26 2.18 10.70 16.34
CA MET A 26 1.98 11.90 15.52
C MET A 26 0.53 12.05 15.06
N THR A 27 -0.13 10.94 14.67
CA THR A 27 -1.58 10.91 14.39
C THR A 27 -2.39 11.31 15.61
N ILE A 28 -2.04 10.84 16.80
CA ILE A 28 -2.79 11.18 18.04
C ILE A 28 -2.61 12.65 18.42
N LYS A 29 -1.44 13.25 18.17
CA LYS A 29 -1.12 14.61 18.61
C LYS A 29 -1.55 15.69 17.61
N ILE A 30 -1.49 15.43 16.31
CA ILE A 30 -1.68 16.46 15.27
C ILE A 30 -3.07 16.37 14.65
N ASN A 31 -3.91 17.38 14.92
CA ASN A 31 -5.30 17.39 14.46
C ASN A 31 -5.45 17.48 12.92
N PHE A 32 -4.44 18.01 12.23
CA PHE A 32 -4.39 18.04 10.76
C PHE A 32 -4.28 16.63 10.16
N ILE A 33 -3.41 15.79 10.73
CA ILE A 33 -3.18 14.42 10.27
C ILE A 33 -4.41 13.54 10.50
N LYS A 34 -5.10 13.73 11.63
CA LYS A 34 -6.39 13.07 11.90
C LYS A 34 -7.45 13.42 10.87
N LYS A 35 -7.56 14.70 10.50
CA LYS A 35 -8.51 15.17 9.48
C LYS A 35 -8.19 14.64 8.08
N LEU A 36 -6.93 14.33 7.82
CA LEU A 36 -6.48 13.77 6.55
C LEU A 36 -6.71 12.24 6.45
N PHE A 37 -7.27 11.61 7.50
CA PHE A 37 -7.53 10.16 7.60
C PHE A 37 -6.31 9.30 7.20
N LEU A 38 -5.11 9.82 7.43
CA LEU A 38 -3.88 9.10 7.09
C LEU A 38 -3.67 7.97 8.11
N PRO A 39 -3.54 6.71 7.67
CA PRO A 39 -3.22 5.60 8.56
C PRO A 39 -1.79 5.72 9.09
N GLU A 40 -1.52 5.18 10.29
CA GLU A 40 -0.21 5.35 10.96
C GLU A 40 0.94 4.76 10.12
N SER A 41 0.64 3.67 9.38
CA SER A 41 1.58 3.03 8.46
C SER A 41 2.06 3.98 7.35
N VAL A 42 1.17 4.82 6.79
CA VAL A 42 1.53 5.77 5.74
C VAL A 42 2.41 6.89 6.30
N ILE A 43 2.08 7.39 7.49
CA ILE A 43 2.83 8.47 8.13
C ILE A 43 4.22 8.01 8.54
N GLY A 44 4.33 6.82 9.16
CA GLY A 44 5.61 6.23 9.52
C GLY A 44 6.48 5.97 8.29
N GLY A 45 5.89 5.48 7.20
CA GLY A 45 6.56 5.32 5.91
C GLY A 45 7.04 6.65 5.32
N PHE A 46 6.22 7.69 5.38
CA PHE A 46 6.58 9.03 4.91
C PHE A 46 7.74 9.62 5.72
N LEU A 47 7.71 9.45 7.05
CA LEU A 47 8.80 9.86 7.93
C LEU A 47 10.10 9.11 7.58
N ALA A 48 10.02 7.79 7.39
CA ALA A 48 11.15 6.96 7.03
C ALA A 48 11.73 7.31 5.64
N LEU A 49 10.89 7.74 4.69
CA LEU A 49 11.34 8.24 3.39
C LEU A 49 12.10 9.56 3.50
N ILE A 50 11.59 10.51 4.29
CA ILE A 50 12.24 11.80 4.53
C ILE A 50 13.58 11.61 5.26
N LEU A 51 13.61 10.78 6.31
CA LEU A 51 14.81 10.50 7.10
C LEU A 51 15.77 9.52 6.41
N GLY A 52 15.31 8.84 5.36
CA GLY A 52 16.05 7.82 4.65
C GLY A 52 17.17 8.36 3.74
N PRO A 53 17.97 7.45 3.17
CA PRO A 53 19.14 7.79 2.35
C PRO A 53 18.80 8.56 1.06
N ARG A 54 17.55 8.51 0.60
CA ARG A 54 17.11 9.16 -0.65
C ARG A 54 16.79 10.65 -0.49
N VAL A 55 16.54 11.14 0.73
CA VAL A 55 16.12 12.55 0.94
C VAL A 55 17.09 13.28 1.88
N LEU A 56 17.12 12.95 3.18
CA LEU A 56 17.98 13.65 4.14
C LEU A 56 19.26 12.87 4.51
N ASN A 57 19.33 11.56 4.21
CA ASN A 57 20.47 10.68 4.52
C ASN A 57 20.96 10.75 5.97
N ILE A 58 20.04 11.00 6.92
CA ILE A 58 20.34 11.03 8.36
C ILE A 58 20.48 9.60 8.90
N ILE A 59 19.77 8.65 8.28
CA ILE A 59 19.74 7.26 8.72
C ILE A 59 20.21 6.36 7.58
N THR A 60 21.35 5.69 7.77
CA THR A 60 21.88 4.69 6.84
C THR A 60 21.10 3.39 6.99
N ILE A 61 20.03 3.27 6.22
CA ILE A 61 19.30 2.00 6.08
C ILE A 61 20.13 1.08 5.20
N SER A 62 20.43 -0.13 5.69
CA SER A 62 21.17 -1.14 4.90
C SER A 62 20.39 -1.52 3.64
N GLU A 63 21.08 -1.70 2.52
CA GLU A 63 20.44 -2.14 1.26
C GLU A 63 19.69 -3.46 1.40
N LYS A 64 20.19 -4.35 2.26
CA LYS A 64 19.51 -5.62 2.60
C LYS A 64 18.12 -5.38 3.21
N TRP A 65 17.98 -4.38 4.08
CA TRP A 65 16.70 -4.08 4.73
C TRP A 65 15.74 -3.42 3.76
N LEU A 66 16.23 -2.54 2.86
CA LEU A 66 15.41 -1.97 1.80
C LEU A 66 14.89 -3.05 0.84
N ALA A 67 15.73 -4.01 0.46
CA ALA A 67 15.31 -5.14 -0.35
C ALA A 67 14.24 -5.99 0.38
N LEU A 68 14.44 -6.27 1.68
CA LEU A 68 13.44 -6.98 2.49
C LEU A 68 12.11 -6.23 2.56
N TYR A 69 12.12 -4.92 2.83
CA TYR A 69 10.91 -4.12 2.93
C TYR A 69 10.14 -4.00 1.60
N SER A 70 10.83 -4.09 0.46
CA SER A 70 10.17 -4.09 -0.84
C SER A 70 9.45 -5.39 -1.15
N VAL A 71 9.96 -6.52 -0.63
CA VAL A 71 9.41 -7.86 -0.90
C VAL A 71 8.37 -8.28 0.15
N LEU A 72 8.50 -7.78 1.39
CA LEU A 72 7.62 -8.13 2.50
C LEU A 72 6.12 -7.97 2.18
N PRO A 73 5.65 -6.85 1.59
CA PRO A 73 4.24 -6.67 1.27
C PRO A 73 3.75 -7.71 0.25
N GLY A 74 4.58 -8.10 -0.72
CA GLY A 74 4.26 -9.12 -1.72
C GLY A 74 4.13 -10.52 -1.14
N ILE A 75 4.88 -10.84 -0.08
CA ILE A 75 4.75 -12.13 0.63
C ILE A 75 3.53 -12.11 1.56
N LEU A 76 3.34 -11.01 2.30
CA LEU A 76 2.28 -10.88 3.30
C LEU A 76 0.89 -10.69 2.68
N ILE A 77 0.77 -10.14 1.47
CA ILE A 77 -0.54 -9.95 0.82
C ILE A 77 -1.23 -11.28 0.50
N VAL A 78 -0.47 -12.34 0.18
CA VAL A 78 -1.02 -13.65 -0.18
C VAL A 78 -1.87 -14.26 0.96
N PRO A 79 -1.37 -14.43 2.20
CA PRO A 79 -2.17 -14.97 3.29
C PRO A 79 -3.29 -14.02 3.73
N ILE A 80 -3.10 -12.70 3.61
CA ILE A 80 -4.16 -11.73 3.89
C ILE A 80 -5.34 -11.95 2.93
N VAL A 81 -5.07 -11.97 1.62
CA VAL A 81 -6.12 -12.17 0.60
C VAL A 81 -6.73 -13.56 0.67
N ALA A 82 -5.94 -14.60 0.95
CA ALA A 82 -6.45 -15.95 1.15
C ALA A 82 -7.38 -16.09 2.37
N SER A 83 -7.16 -15.27 3.40
CA SER A 83 -7.96 -15.28 4.63
C SER A 83 -9.30 -14.53 4.49
N ILE A 84 -9.44 -13.61 3.52
CA ILE A 84 -10.68 -12.87 3.25
C ILE A 84 -11.88 -13.82 3.03
N PRO A 85 -11.85 -14.78 2.08
CA PRO A 85 -12.98 -15.70 1.87
C PRO A 85 -13.18 -16.65 3.05
N LEU A 86 -12.12 -17.02 3.77
CA LEU A 86 -12.21 -17.89 4.95
C LEU A 86 -12.92 -17.23 6.14
N GLY A 87 -12.88 -15.89 6.23
CA GLY A 87 -13.57 -15.12 7.27
C GLY A 87 -15.06 -14.88 7.01
N ILE A 88 -15.60 -15.28 5.86
CA ILE A 88 -17.00 -15.02 5.49
C ILE A 88 -17.86 -16.23 5.83
N ASN A 89 -18.84 -16.05 6.71
CA ASN A 89 -19.85 -17.07 7.00
C ASN A 89 -20.84 -17.19 5.83
N PHE A 90 -20.75 -18.27 5.05
CA PHE A 90 -21.64 -18.58 3.91
C PHE A 90 -23.09 -18.95 4.31
N LYS A 91 -23.65 -18.34 5.36
CA LYS A 91 -24.99 -18.65 5.91
C LYS A 91 -26.12 -17.75 5.40
N GLN A 92 -25.93 -16.98 4.32
CA GLN A 92 -26.99 -16.10 3.81
C GLN A 92 -27.56 -16.59 2.48
N LYS A 93 -28.74 -17.22 2.58
CA LYS A 93 -29.55 -17.71 1.47
C LYS A 93 -30.59 -16.66 1.02
N ASN A 94 -30.19 -15.39 0.94
CA ASN A 94 -31.04 -14.29 0.45
C ASN A 94 -30.61 -13.90 -0.96
N PHE A 95 -31.44 -14.25 -1.95
CA PHE A 95 -31.21 -14.00 -3.37
C PHE A 95 -31.14 -12.51 -3.73
N GLU A 96 -31.75 -11.64 -2.91
CA GLU A 96 -31.70 -10.18 -3.09
C GLU A 96 -30.31 -9.58 -2.81
N THR A 97 -29.58 -10.12 -1.83
CA THR A 97 -28.18 -9.73 -1.59
C THR A 97 -27.29 -10.11 -2.77
N GLY A 98 -27.58 -11.24 -3.44
CA GLY A 98 -26.89 -11.66 -4.66
C GLY A 98 -27.04 -10.66 -5.81
N LYS A 99 -28.24 -10.09 -6.00
CA LYS A 99 -28.46 -9.04 -7.01
C LYS A 99 -27.66 -7.77 -6.71
N ASN A 100 -27.66 -7.28 -5.47
CA ASN A 100 -26.89 -6.08 -5.12
C ASN A 100 -25.38 -6.29 -5.25
N THR A 101 -24.83 -7.45 -4.87
CA THR A 101 -23.40 -7.76 -5.06
C THR A 101 -23.01 -7.78 -6.54
N VAL A 102 -23.85 -8.36 -7.40
CA VAL A 102 -23.61 -8.37 -8.85
C VAL A 102 -23.67 -6.95 -9.44
N ILE A 103 -24.63 -6.13 -9.01
CA ILE A 103 -24.73 -4.72 -9.44
C ILE A 103 -23.48 -3.94 -9.00
N ILE A 104 -23.03 -4.10 -7.76
CA ILE A 104 -21.82 -3.44 -7.25
C ILE A 104 -20.59 -3.90 -8.04
N PHE A 105 -20.45 -5.20 -8.31
CA PHE A 105 -19.35 -5.74 -9.12
C PHE A 105 -19.34 -5.19 -10.55
N LEU A 106 -20.52 -5.06 -11.17
CA LEU A 106 -20.67 -4.48 -12.51
C LEU A 106 -20.29 -2.99 -12.50
N LEU A 107 -20.76 -2.23 -11.51
CA LEU A 107 -20.41 -0.81 -11.36
C LEU A 107 -18.90 -0.61 -11.17
N PHE A 108 -18.25 -1.44 -10.35
CA PHE A 108 -16.79 -1.39 -10.19
C PHE A 108 -16.06 -1.66 -11.51
N ASN A 109 -16.51 -2.62 -12.32
CA ASN A 109 -15.91 -2.89 -13.63
C ASN A 109 -16.08 -1.73 -14.61
N ILE A 110 -17.26 -1.10 -14.63
CA ILE A 110 -17.52 0.06 -15.50
C ILE A 110 -16.62 1.23 -15.07
N VAL A 111 -16.56 1.55 -13.78
CA VAL A 111 -15.70 2.62 -13.26
C VAL A 111 -14.23 2.33 -13.56
N ALA A 112 -13.76 1.09 -13.40
CA ALA A 112 -12.40 0.69 -13.75
C ALA A 112 -12.11 0.84 -15.25
N ALA A 113 -13.05 0.47 -16.12
CA ALA A 113 -12.93 0.65 -17.56
C ALA A 113 -12.83 2.15 -17.93
N PHE A 114 -13.64 2.99 -17.32
CA PHE A 114 -13.56 4.45 -17.50
C PHE A 114 -12.22 5.02 -17.04
N GLN A 115 -11.71 4.60 -15.88
CA GLN A 115 -10.39 5.02 -15.39
C GLN A 115 -9.27 4.60 -16.34
N ASN A 116 -9.32 3.39 -16.89
CA ASN A 116 -8.37 2.93 -17.90
C ASN A 116 -8.44 3.76 -19.19
N ILE A 117 -9.65 4.08 -19.68
CA ILE A 117 -9.83 4.92 -20.87
C ILE A 117 -9.24 6.32 -20.64
N ILE A 118 -9.49 6.92 -19.48
CA ILE A 118 -8.92 8.22 -19.13
C ILE A 118 -7.39 8.13 -19.03
N GLY A 119 -6.85 7.08 -18.40
CA GLY A 119 -5.41 6.83 -18.33
C GLY A 119 -4.76 6.76 -19.72
N PHE A 120 -5.24 5.88 -20.59
CA PHE A 120 -4.77 5.80 -21.98
C PHE A 120 -4.93 7.11 -22.74
N GLY A 121 -6.03 7.83 -22.54
CA GLY A 121 -6.26 9.15 -23.13
C GLY A 121 -5.22 10.17 -22.72
N THR A 122 -4.88 10.23 -21.42
CA THR A 122 -3.84 11.13 -20.90
C THR A 122 -2.43 10.76 -21.39
N ASN A 123 -2.15 9.48 -21.60
CA ASN A 123 -0.89 9.00 -22.16
C ASN A 123 -0.72 9.45 -23.62
N ILE A 124 -1.75 9.23 -24.46
CA ILE A 124 -1.74 9.67 -25.88
C ILE A 124 -1.66 11.20 -25.99
N PHE A 125 -2.38 11.92 -25.14
CA PHE A 125 -2.36 13.39 -25.12
C PHE A 125 -0.98 13.92 -24.71
N SER A 126 -0.36 13.33 -23.69
CA SER A 126 0.97 13.75 -23.23
C SER A 126 2.06 13.43 -24.27
N LYS A 127 1.95 12.29 -24.96
CA LYS A 127 2.84 11.94 -26.08
C LYS A 127 2.72 12.90 -27.27
N LYS A 128 1.53 13.45 -27.54
CA LYS A 128 1.33 14.50 -28.57
C LYS A 128 1.91 15.86 -28.17
N ILE A 129 2.00 16.15 -26.86
CA ILE A 129 2.54 17.41 -26.32
C ILE A 129 4.06 17.32 -26.06
N GLY A 130 4.66 16.14 -26.21
CA GLY A 130 6.11 15.94 -26.05
C GLY A 130 6.54 15.71 -24.60
N PHE A 131 5.61 15.45 -23.67
CA PHE A 131 5.93 14.98 -22.32
C PHE A 131 5.87 13.45 -22.31
N ASP A 132 7.03 12.81 -22.14
CA ASP A 132 7.11 11.37 -21.90
C ASP A 132 6.60 11.07 -20.49
N LEU A 133 5.33 10.66 -20.40
CA LEU A 133 4.79 10.07 -19.18
C LEU A 133 5.39 8.68 -18.96
N TYR A 134 5.52 8.29 -17.69
CA TYR A 134 5.93 6.95 -17.30
C TYR A 134 5.00 5.91 -17.94
N TYR A 135 5.57 4.80 -18.41
CA TYR A 135 4.83 3.72 -19.07
C TYR A 135 3.64 3.17 -18.24
N SER A 136 3.64 3.36 -16.92
CA SER A 136 2.54 2.91 -16.04
C SER A 136 1.27 3.77 -16.09
N PHE A 137 1.27 4.91 -16.78
CA PHE A 137 0.05 5.71 -16.99
C PHE A 137 -0.79 5.24 -18.20
N GLY A 138 -0.45 4.09 -18.78
CA GLY A 138 -1.25 3.36 -19.78
C GLY A 138 -0.62 2.03 -20.13
#